data_AF-A0A6Z2TN17-F1
#
_entry.id   AF-A0A6Z2TN17-F1
#
_cell.length_a   1.000
_cell.length_b   1.000
_cell.length_c   1.000
_cell.angle_alpha   90.00
_cell.angle_beta   90.00
_cell.angle_gamma   90.00
#
_symmetry.space_group_name_H-M   'P 1'
#
loop_
_entity.id
_entity.type
_entity.pdbx_description
1 polymer ?
#
loop_
_entity_poly.entity_id
_entity_poly.type
_entity_poly.pdbx_seq_one_letter_code
_entity_poly.pdbx_strand_id
1 'polypeptide(L)'
;MKYEADFINRFKSLIEEFQLNYKVISEEELAIFGSNFALVFLIHFDEVSLNYVCRDKDNSLVSYDVWSYFLHVFDDKDRNNLPKYNSVQERVDISFLILARGLPRHWSSVLNGDDKWLEDYKQYELSGVPREVIGDLKNSLSLYI
;
A
#
# COMPACT_ATOMS: atom_id res chain seq x y z
N MET A 1 -2.79 17.46 -6.62
CA MET A 1 -4.20 16.96 -6.75
C MET A 1 -4.54 16.30 -5.42
N LYS A 2 -5.77 16.42 -4.92
CA LYS A 2 -6.11 15.86 -3.60
C LYS A 2 -6.81 14.51 -3.74
N TYR A 3 -6.10 13.43 -3.45
CA TYR A 3 -6.58 12.05 -3.60
C TYR A 3 -7.18 11.45 -2.31
N GLU A 4 -7.09 12.16 -1.18
CA GLU A 4 -7.52 11.67 0.13
C GLU A 4 -8.97 11.18 0.15
N ALA A 5 -9.90 11.93 -0.44
CA ALA A 5 -11.32 11.59 -0.41
C ALA A 5 -11.59 10.28 -1.18
N ASP A 6 -11.00 10.13 -2.36
CA ASP A 6 -11.12 8.93 -3.17
C ASP A 6 -10.47 7.74 -2.44
N PHE A 7 -9.28 7.94 -1.88
CA PHE A 7 -8.57 6.94 -1.09
C PHE A 7 -9.41 6.42 0.08
N ILE A 8 -9.90 7.31 0.96
CA ILE A 8 -10.72 6.92 2.11
C ILE A 8 -11.97 6.18 1.63
N ASN A 9 -12.64 6.68 0.60
CA ASN A 9 -13.83 6.03 0.08
C ASN A 9 -13.57 4.59 -0.42
N ARG A 10 -12.43 4.35 -1.08
CA ARG A 10 -12.06 3.01 -1.56
C ARG A 10 -11.61 2.07 -0.45
N PHE A 11 -10.82 2.57 0.50
CA PHE A 11 -10.19 1.74 1.52
C PHE A 11 -10.98 1.63 2.83
N LYS A 12 -12.09 2.37 3.00
CA LYS A 12 -12.88 2.38 4.25
C LYS A 12 -13.19 0.99 4.79
N SER A 13 -13.76 0.10 3.97
CA SER A 13 -14.13 -1.24 4.42
C SER A 13 -12.91 -2.06 4.86
N LEU A 14 -11.80 -1.96 4.15
CA LEU A 14 -10.54 -2.62 4.50
C LEU A 14 -10.00 -2.07 5.83
N ILE A 15 -9.95 -0.75 5.97
CA ILE A 15 -9.49 -0.09 7.19
C ILE A 15 -10.32 -0.53 8.41
N GLU A 16 -11.64 -0.57 8.27
CA GLU A 16 -12.56 -1.01 9.33
C GLU A 16 -12.43 -2.51 9.65
N GLU A 17 -12.36 -3.37 8.64
CA GLU A 17 -12.26 -4.83 8.80
C GLU A 17 -10.98 -5.25 9.53
N PHE A 18 -9.85 -4.65 9.16
CA PHE A 18 -8.53 -5.00 9.71
C PHE A 18 -8.08 -4.07 10.84
N GLN A 19 -8.96 -3.18 11.32
CA GLN A 19 -8.68 -2.21 12.40
C GLN A 19 -7.41 -1.38 12.15
N LEU A 20 -7.19 -1.00 10.90
CA LEU A 20 -6.02 -0.22 10.50
C LEU A 20 -6.26 1.27 10.71
N ASN A 21 -5.18 2.03 10.72
CA ASN A 21 -5.22 3.49 10.70
C ASN A 21 -4.87 3.98 9.29
N TYR A 22 -5.20 5.23 8.98
CA TYR A 22 -4.76 5.87 7.75
C TYR A 22 -4.16 7.25 8.04
N LYS A 23 -3.30 7.72 7.14
CA LYS A 23 -2.70 9.05 7.22
C LYS A 23 -2.37 9.59 5.84
N VAL A 24 -2.63 10.87 5.65
CA VAL A 24 -2.09 11.65 4.52
C VAL A 24 -0.70 12.13 4.91
N ILE A 25 0.31 11.72 4.15
CA ILE A 25 1.70 12.14 4.35
C ILE A 25 1.98 13.38 3.50
N SER A 26 1.53 13.37 2.24
CA SER A 26 1.55 14.51 1.33
C SER A 26 0.36 14.44 0.34
N GLU A 27 0.27 15.36 -0.62
CA GLU A 27 -0.77 15.29 -1.68
C GLU A 27 -0.69 14.01 -2.53
N GLU A 28 0.51 13.44 -2.63
CA GLU A 28 0.83 12.30 -3.50
C GLU A 28 1.20 11.04 -2.70
N GLU A 29 1.22 11.12 -1.37
CA GLU A 29 1.65 10.03 -0.50
C GLU A 29 0.64 9.80 0.63
N LEU A 30 0.07 8.61 0.64
CA LEU A 30 -0.97 8.17 1.57
C LEU A 30 -0.52 6.86 2.23
N ALA A 31 -0.87 6.65 3.49
CA ALA A 31 -0.53 5.41 4.19
C ALA A 31 -1.77 4.80 4.87
N ILE A 32 -1.81 3.46 4.86
CA ILE A 32 -2.62 2.66 5.78
C ILE A 32 -1.64 1.87 6.64
N PHE A 33 -1.84 1.83 7.96
CA PHE A 33 -0.86 1.23 8.87
C PHE A 33 -1.50 0.51 10.05
N GLY A 34 -0.88 -0.61 10.42
CA GLY A 34 -1.14 -1.35 11.65
C GLY A 34 -0.15 -0.94 12.75
N SER A 35 0.09 -1.82 13.72
CA SER A 35 1.02 -1.55 14.83
C SER A 35 2.50 -1.72 14.50
N ASN A 36 2.82 -2.44 13.42
CA ASN A 36 4.20 -2.85 13.08
C ASN A 36 4.55 -2.65 11.60
N PHE A 37 3.61 -2.15 10.79
CA PHE A 37 3.81 -1.93 9.37
C PHE A 37 2.94 -0.81 8.82
N ALA A 38 3.34 -0.27 7.67
CA ALA A 38 2.52 0.59 6.84
C ALA A 38 2.54 0.13 5.38
N LEU A 39 1.40 0.19 4.71
CA LEU A 39 1.30 0.21 3.26
C LEU A 39 1.25 1.66 2.81
N VAL A 40 2.27 2.07 2.06
CA VAL A 40 2.46 3.45 1.57
C VAL A 40 2.16 3.48 0.08
N PHE A 41 1.16 4.25 -0.28
CA PHE A 41 0.68 4.47 -1.63
C PHE A 41 1.28 5.78 -2.13
N LEU A 42 2.18 5.68 -3.11
CA LEU A 42 2.77 6.85 -3.75
C LEU A 42 2.17 7.00 -5.15
N ILE A 43 1.59 8.17 -5.39
CA ILE A 43 0.91 8.54 -6.61
C ILE A 43 1.86 9.37 -7.45
N HIS A 44 2.13 8.94 -8.68
CA HIS A 44 2.99 9.67 -9.59
C HIS A 44 2.37 9.70 -10.98
N PHE A 45 2.03 10.90 -11.43
CA PHE A 45 1.23 11.14 -12.64
C PHE A 45 -0.10 10.35 -12.63
N ASP A 46 -0.21 9.29 -13.43
CA ASP A 46 -1.39 8.45 -13.56
C ASP A 46 -1.22 7.03 -12.97
N GLU A 47 -0.14 6.81 -12.23
CA GLU A 47 0.18 5.52 -11.62
C GLU A 47 0.23 5.61 -10.10
N VAL A 48 -0.10 4.48 -9.47
CA VAL A 48 0.07 4.26 -8.03
C VAL A 48 1.17 3.22 -7.87
N SER A 49 2.12 3.49 -6.99
CA SER A 49 3.07 2.49 -6.51
C SER A 49 2.73 2.12 -5.06
N LEU A 50 3.15 0.93 -4.64
CA LEU A 50 2.85 0.41 -3.31
C LEU A 50 4.14 -0.06 -2.65
N ASN A 51 4.41 0.51 -1.48
CA ASN A 51 5.51 0.11 -0.63
C ASN A 51 5.00 -0.48 0.68
N TYR A 52 5.67 -1.52 1.17
CA TYR A 52 5.50 -2.01 2.53
C TYR A 52 6.63 -1.46 3.40
N VAL A 53 6.29 -0.74 4.47
CA VAL A 53 7.23 -0.16 5.41
C VAL A 53 7.11 -0.87 6.74
N CYS A 54 8.24 -1.30 7.30
CA CYS A 54 8.30 -1.87 8.64
C CYS A 54 9.64 -1.52 9.30
N ARG A 55 9.82 -1.94 10.55
CA ARG A 55 11.13 -1.88 11.21
C ARG A 55 11.96 -3.11 10.85
N ASP A 56 13.23 -2.90 10.61
CA ASP A 56 14.22 -3.97 10.50
C ASP A 56 14.72 -4.41 11.90
N LYS A 57 15.70 -5.32 11.91
CA LYS A 57 16.29 -5.86 13.15
C LYS A 57 17.04 -4.81 13.97
N ASP A 58 17.50 -3.73 13.33
CA ASP A 58 18.19 -2.62 13.96
C ASP A 58 17.21 -1.49 14.36
N ASN A 59 15.90 -1.79 14.33
CA ASN A 59 14.80 -0.88 14.66
C ASN A 59 14.70 0.33 13.70
N SER A 60 15.34 0.27 12.53
CA SER A 60 15.29 1.29 11.49
C SER A 60 14.09 1.05 10.57
N LEU A 61 13.45 2.13 10.12
CA LEU A 61 12.37 2.01 9.15
C LEU A 61 12.94 1.69 7.77
N VAL A 62 12.45 0.62 7.18
CA VAL A 62 12.81 0.14 5.84
C VAL A 62 11.56 0.00 4.98
N SER A 63 11.72 0.29 3.70
CA SER A 63 10.66 0.24 2.68
C SER A 63 10.99 -0.83 1.64
N TYR A 64 10.01 -1.67 1.35
CA TYR A 64 10.03 -2.70 0.32
C TYR A 64 9.07 -2.28 -0.80
N ASP A 65 9.56 -2.21 -2.05
CA ASP A 65 8.68 -2.05 -3.21
C ASP A 65 7.95 -3.36 -3.48
N VAL A 66 6.67 -3.41 -3.09
CA VAL A 66 5.87 -4.63 -3.14
C VAL A 66 4.91 -4.64 -4.32
N TRP A 67 4.94 -3.62 -5.20
CA TRP A 67 3.93 -3.46 -6.25
C TRP A 67 3.78 -4.72 -7.11
N SER A 68 4.86 -5.14 -7.76
CA SER A 68 4.85 -6.32 -8.63
C SER A 68 4.59 -7.62 -7.87
N TYR A 69 5.05 -7.71 -6.61
CA TYR A 69 4.84 -8.89 -5.78
C TYR A 69 3.40 -9.01 -5.29
N PHE A 70 2.72 -7.91 -4.96
CA PHE A 70 1.33 -8.00 -4.48
C PHE A 70 0.36 -8.20 -5.63
N LEU A 71 0.61 -7.57 -6.77
CA LEU A 71 -0.33 -7.58 -7.90
C LEU A 71 -0.29 -8.88 -8.72
N HIS A 72 0.78 -9.68 -8.65
CA HIS A 72 0.89 -10.90 -9.48
C HIS A 72 -0.17 -11.97 -9.14
N VAL A 73 -0.69 -11.97 -7.89
CA VAL A 73 -1.75 -12.90 -7.46
C VAL A 73 -3.16 -12.36 -7.68
N PHE A 74 -3.31 -11.07 -8.04
CA PHE A 74 -4.63 -10.50 -8.27
C PHE A 74 -5.25 -11.11 -9.53
N ASP A 75 -6.54 -11.41 -9.47
CA ASP A 75 -7.28 -12.13 -10.50
C ASP A 75 -8.36 -11.26 -11.16
N ASP A 76 -9.15 -11.85 -12.05
CA ASP A 76 -10.24 -11.14 -12.75
C ASP A 76 -11.30 -10.61 -11.80
N LYS A 77 -11.49 -11.23 -10.63
CA LYS A 77 -12.50 -10.76 -9.66
C LYS A 77 -12.06 -9.45 -8.99
N ASP A 78 -10.75 -9.22 -8.83
CA ASP A 78 -10.22 -7.95 -8.33
C ASP A 78 -10.41 -6.82 -9.34
N ARG A 79 -10.39 -7.18 -10.63
CA ARG A 79 -10.46 -6.26 -11.78
C ARG A 79 -11.84 -6.24 -12.46
N ASN A 80 -12.85 -6.82 -11.82
CA ASN A 80 -14.18 -6.91 -12.43
C ASN A 80 -14.95 -5.58 -12.35
N ASN A 81 -15.76 -5.29 -13.37
CA ASN A 81 -16.66 -4.12 -13.42
C ASN A 81 -15.96 -2.79 -13.09
N LEU A 82 -14.73 -2.60 -13.59
CA LEU A 82 -14.03 -1.34 -13.43
C LEU A 82 -14.74 -0.24 -14.24
N PRO A 83 -15.02 0.95 -13.65
CA PRO A 83 -15.58 2.05 -14.40
C PRO A 83 -14.63 2.48 -15.53
N LYS A 84 -15.20 3.02 -16.61
CA LYS A 84 -14.40 3.69 -17.64
C LYS A 84 -13.77 4.95 -17.05
N TYR A 85 -12.55 5.25 -17.44
CA TYR A 85 -11.82 6.44 -17.03
C TYR A 85 -11.45 7.29 -18.25
N ASN A 86 -11.50 8.61 -18.11
CA ASN A 86 -11.13 9.59 -19.13
C ASN A 86 -10.12 10.64 -18.61
N SER A 87 -9.73 10.55 -17.34
CA SER A 87 -8.80 11.47 -16.70
C SER A 87 -7.73 10.74 -15.88
N VAL A 88 -6.67 11.46 -15.54
CA VAL A 88 -5.59 10.98 -14.67
C VAL A 88 -6.12 10.62 -13.28
N GLN A 89 -7.01 11.44 -12.72
CA GLN A 89 -7.60 11.18 -11.40
C GLN A 89 -8.42 9.88 -11.38
N GLU A 90 -9.24 9.65 -12.41
CA GLU A 90 -10.02 8.41 -12.50
C GLU A 90 -9.12 7.18 -12.65
N ARG A 91 -7.96 7.27 -13.30
CA ARG A 91 -6.99 6.15 -13.37
C ARG A 91 -6.39 5.81 -12.00
N VAL A 92 -6.06 6.82 -11.21
CA VAL A 92 -5.60 6.63 -9.83
C VAL A 92 -6.69 6.01 -8.97
N ASP A 93 -7.94 6.49 -9.08
CA ASP A 93 -9.09 5.91 -8.37
C ASP A 93 -9.36 4.44 -8.76
N ILE A 94 -9.20 4.09 -10.05
CA ILE A 94 -9.24 2.69 -10.50
C ILE A 94 -8.15 1.85 -9.83
N SER A 95 -6.93 2.38 -9.73
CA SER A 95 -5.82 1.70 -9.06
C SER A 95 -6.13 1.46 -7.59
N PHE A 96 -6.67 2.45 -6.88
CA PHE A 96 -7.15 2.29 -5.51
C PHE A 96 -8.26 1.25 -5.40
N LEU A 97 -9.22 1.23 -6.33
CA LEU A 97 -10.29 0.25 -6.33
C LEU A 97 -9.77 -1.20 -6.49
N ILE A 98 -8.80 -1.42 -7.38
CA ILE A 98 -8.18 -2.73 -7.56
C ILE A 98 -7.43 -3.15 -6.29
N LEU A 99 -6.62 -2.25 -5.71
CA LEU A 99 -5.86 -2.50 -4.49
C LEU A 99 -6.80 -2.79 -3.30
N ALA A 100 -7.85 -1.99 -3.11
CA ALA A 100 -8.82 -2.17 -2.02
C ALA A 100 -9.59 -3.50 -2.10
N ARG A 101 -9.72 -4.08 -3.31
CA ARG A 101 -10.34 -5.39 -3.52
C ARG A 101 -9.36 -6.54 -3.36
N GLY A 102 -8.16 -6.40 -3.93
CA GLY A 102 -7.18 -7.48 -3.98
C GLY A 102 -6.42 -7.69 -2.66
N LEU A 103 -6.05 -6.61 -1.97
CA LEU A 103 -5.32 -6.70 -0.70
C LEU A 103 -6.03 -7.58 0.34
N PRO A 104 -7.34 -7.39 0.67
CA PRO A 104 -7.99 -8.22 1.68
C PRO A 104 -8.21 -9.66 1.23
N ARG A 105 -8.30 -9.91 -0.09
CA ARG A 105 -8.51 -11.27 -0.61
C ARG A 105 -7.24 -12.12 -0.61
N HIS A 106 -6.11 -11.51 -0.93
CA HIS A 106 -4.86 -12.24 -1.19
C HIS A 106 -3.77 -11.96 -0.14
N TRP A 107 -3.85 -10.84 0.56
CA TRP A 107 -2.84 -10.37 1.51
C TRP A 107 -3.43 -10.04 2.88
N SER A 108 -4.48 -10.76 3.28
CA SER A 108 -5.10 -10.59 4.61
C SER A 108 -4.11 -10.86 5.75
N SER A 109 -3.14 -11.76 5.57
CA SER A 109 -2.05 -11.96 6.54
C SER A 109 -1.19 -10.71 6.74
N VAL A 110 -0.84 -10.02 5.65
CA VAL A 110 -0.11 -8.75 5.68
C VAL A 110 -0.92 -7.68 6.40
N LEU A 111 -2.22 -7.59 6.08
CA LEU A 111 -3.11 -6.62 6.72
C LEU A 111 -3.32 -6.90 8.22
N ASN A 112 -3.12 -8.15 8.66
CA ASN A 112 -3.09 -8.53 10.08
C ASN A 112 -1.70 -8.38 10.73
N GLY A 113 -0.70 -7.87 10.00
CA GLY A 113 0.65 -7.61 10.51
C GLY A 113 1.61 -8.80 10.49
N ASP A 114 1.28 -9.90 9.78
CA ASP A 114 2.22 -11.01 9.55
C ASP A 114 3.31 -10.56 8.56
N ASP A 115 4.57 -10.87 8.88
CA ASP A 115 5.76 -10.49 8.12
C ASP A 115 6.47 -11.69 7.45
N LYS A 116 5.98 -12.93 7.64
CA LYS A 116 6.63 -14.14 7.10
C LYS A 116 6.73 -14.15 5.57
N TRP A 117 5.78 -13.49 4.90
CA TRP A 117 5.79 -13.33 3.45
C TRP A 117 7.01 -12.55 2.93
N LEU A 118 7.70 -11.78 3.80
CA LEU A 118 8.91 -11.06 3.41
C LEU A 118 10.04 -12.01 2.96
N GLU A 119 10.10 -13.22 3.51
CA GLU A 119 11.11 -14.21 3.09
C GLU A 119 10.83 -14.72 1.67
N ASP A 120 9.55 -14.90 1.31
CA ASP A 120 9.13 -15.26 -0.04
C ASP A 120 9.34 -14.08 -1.00
N TYR A 121 9.02 -12.85 -0.57
CA TYR A 121 9.28 -11.63 -1.33
C TYR A 121 10.75 -11.51 -1.70
N LYS A 122 11.69 -11.75 -0.77
CA LYS A 122 13.14 -11.65 -1.04
C LYS A 122 13.64 -12.64 -2.10
N GLN A 123 12.87 -13.70 -2.37
CA GLN A 123 13.19 -14.69 -3.40
C GLN A 123 12.46 -14.41 -4.73
N TYR A 124 11.56 -13.43 -4.76
CA TYR A 124 10.81 -13.08 -5.96
C TYR A 124 11.72 -12.40 -6.99
N GLU A 125 11.59 -12.78 -8.26
CA GLU A 125 12.47 -12.34 -9.35
C GLU A 125 12.50 -10.82 -9.52
N LEU A 126 11.36 -10.15 -9.29
CA LEU A 126 11.23 -8.69 -9.39
C LEU A 126 11.39 -7.98 -8.04
N SER A 127 11.88 -8.67 -7.01
CA SER A 127 12.10 -8.05 -5.70
C SER A 127 13.26 -7.05 -5.74
N GLY A 128 13.00 -5.88 -5.18
CA GLY A 128 14.01 -4.85 -4.98
C GLY A 128 14.71 -4.99 -3.63
N VAL A 129 15.87 -4.35 -3.52
CA VAL A 129 16.57 -4.18 -2.23
C VAL A 129 15.78 -3.20 -1.35
N PRO A 130 15.49 -3.53 -0.08
CA PRO A 130 14.83 -2.61 0.84
C PRO A 130 15.65 -1.34 1.02
N ARG A 131 14.95 -0.21 1.14
CA ARG A 131 15.57 1.12 1.29
C ARG A 131 15.26 1.69 2.66
N GLU A 132 16.22 2.37 3.26
CA GLU A 132 15.94 3.14 4.48
C GLU A 132 14.90 4.23 4.18
N VAL A 133 13.90 4.32 5.05
CA VAL A 133 12.90 5.38 5.01
C VAL A 133 13.47 6.65 5.61
N ILE A 134 13.37 7.76 4.88
CA ILE A 134 13.91 9.08 5.25
C ILE A 134 12.83 10.16 5.17
N GLY A 135 13.17 11.39 5.59
CA GLY A 135 12.34 12.59 5.38
C GLY A 135 10.98 12.54 6.07
N ASP A 136 9.98 13.12 5.40
CA ASP A 136 8.62 13.28 5.94
C ASP A 136 7.92 11.95 6.18
N LEU A 137 8.19 10.93 5.36
CA LEU A 137 7.70 9.57 5.56
C LEU A 137 8.22 9.00 6.88
N LYS A 138 9.53 9.12 7.15
CA LYS A 138 10.14 8.69 8.43
C LYS A 138 9.47 9.40 9.60
N ASN A 139 9.38 10.74 9.53
CA ASN A 139 8.79 11.55 10.59
C ASN A 139 7.30 11.20 10.82
N SER A 140 6.58 10.88 9.74
CA SER A 140 5.15 10.60 9.79
C SER A 140 4.81 9.23 10.35
N LEU A 141 5.69 8.24 10.22
CA LEU A 141 5.44 6.85 10.61
C LEU A 141 6.21 6.40 11.86
N SER A 142 7.37 6.99 12.18
CA SER A 142 8.25 6.52 13.26
C SER A 142 7.63 6.46 14.67
N LEU A 143 6.53 7.16 14.90
CA LEU A 143 5.82 7.15 16.19
C LEU A 143 4.65 6.15 16.23
N TYR A 144 4.30 5.56 15.09
CA TYR A 144 3.10 4.75 14.91
C TYR A 144 3.41 3.27 14.64
N ILE A 145 4.55 3.00 14.00
CA ILE A 145 5.08 1.67 13.67
C ILE A 145 6.53 1.58 14.12
#